data_AF-A3U3I5-F1
#
_entry.id   AF-A3U3I5-F1
#
_cell.length_a   1.000
_cell.length_b   1.000
_cell.length_c   1.000
_cell.angle_alpha   90.00
_cell.angle_beta   90.00
_cell.angle_gamma   90.00
#
_symmetry.space_group_name_H-M   'P 1'
#
loop_
_entity.id
_entity.type
_entity.pdbx_description
1 polymer ?
#
loop_
_entity_poly.entity_id
_entity_poly.type
_entity_poly.pdbx_seq_one_letter_code
_entity_poly.pdbx_strand_id
1 'polypeptide(L)'
;MTTTLDLDPVKEAALVASQNDAFRRSILGNILVTDAPQGQFVMTRGVAALGPDAQLALTRSVASFDAFNADSDPQGWHEMGVIDLDGTKVWFKIDLYDVDYTYGSPEPSDPDQTRRVLTLLLPSEY
;
A
#
# COMPACT_ATOMS: atom_id res chain seq x y z
N MET A 1 17.60 -23.48 -1.44
CA MET A 1 18.54 -22.35 -1.50
C MET A 1 17.68 -21.14 -1.79
N THR A 2 17.24 -20.44 -0.75
CA THR A 2 16.50 -19.19 -0.92
C THR A 2 17.58 -18.14 -1.10
N THR A 3 17.70 -17.64 -2.32
CA THR A 3 18.63 -16.57 -2.65
C THR A 3 18.04 -15.31 -2.06
N THR A 4 18.32 -15.03 -0.79
CA THR A 4 18.23 -13.67 -0.27
C THR A 4 19.14 -12.85 -1.17
N LEU A 5 18.55 -12.12 -2.12
CA LEU A 5 19.29 -11.19 -2.93
C LEU A 5 19.78 -10.14 -1.94
N ASP A 6 21.08 -10.16 -1.60
CA ASP A 6 21.77 -9.11 -0.85
C ASP A 6 21.72 -7.83 -1.70
N LEU A 7 20.54 -7.22 -1.75
CA LEU A 7 20.30 -5.96 -2.39
C LEU A 7 20.84 -4.88 -1.47
N ASP A 8 21.53 -3.92 -2.08
CA ASP A 8 21.80 -2.65 -1.40
C ASP A 8 20.48 -2.10 -0.83
N PRO A 9 20.43 -1.65 0.44
CA PRO A 9 19.18 -1.23 1.08
C PRO A 9 18.40 -0.16 0.30
N VAL A 10 19.10 0.71 -0.45
CA VAL A 10 18.46 1.73 -1.29
C VAL A 10 17.79 1.08 -2.50
N LYS A 11 18.41 0.04 -3.08
CA LYS A 11 17.83 -0.72 -4.19
C LYS A 11 16.64 -1.56 -3.73
N GLU A 12 16.71 -2.16 -2.55
CA GLU A 12 15.59 -2.88 -1.97
C GLU A 12 14.41 -1.95 -1.72
N ALA A 13 14.64 -0.78 -1.10
CA ALA A 13 13.61 0.23 -0.88
C ALA A 13 12.95 0.66 -2.19
N ALA A 14 13.74 0.99 -3.22
CA ALA A 14 13.22 1.37 -4.54
C ALA A 14 12.40 0.25 -5.20
N LEU A 15 12.81 -1.01 -5.02
CA LEU A 15 12.07 -2.16 -5.53
C LEU A 15 10.73 -2.31 -4.81
N VAL A 16 10.73 -2.31 -3.47
CA VAL A 16 9.52 -2.38 -2.64
C VAL A 16 8.56 -1.23 -2.96
N ALA A 17 9.08 -0.01 -3.11
CA ALA A 17 8.30 1.16 -3.54
C ALA A 17 7.62 0.94 -4.89
N SER A 18 8.36 0.45 -5.90
CA SER A 18 7.78 0.18 -7.21
C SER A 18 6.67 -0.88 -7.17
N GLN A 19 6.81 -1.89 -6.31
CA GLN A 19 5.82 -2.95 -6.11
C GLN A 19 4.58 -2.42 -5.37
N ASN A 20 4.78 -1.60 -4.34
CA ASN A 20 3.71 -0.93 -3.60
C ASN A 20 2.93 0.04 -4.50
N ASP A 21 3.61 0.81 -5.34
CA ASP A 21 3.02 1.66 -6.37
C ASP A 21 2.17 0.85 -7.37
N ALA A 22 2.70 -0.26 -7.88
CA ALA A 22 1.98 -1.13 -8.80
C ALA A 22 0.71 -1.70 -8.13
N PHE A 23 0.82 -2.15 -6.88
CA PHE A 23 -0.31 -2.64 -6.11
C PHE A 23 -1.37 -1.54 -5.90
N ARG A 24 -0.98 -0.34 -5.46
CA ARG A 24 -1.88 0.82 -5.31
C ARG A 24 -2.62 1.17 -6.58
N ARG A 25 -1.96 1.15 -7.74
CA ARG A 25 -2.60 1.45 -9.03
C ARG A 25 -3.60 0.37 -9.45
N SER A 26 -3.38 -0.88 -9.06
CA SER A 26 -4.24 -2.02 -9.40
C SER A 26 -5.61 -2.01 -8.69
N ILE A 27 -5.74 -1.35 -7.52
CA ILE A 27 -6.95 -1.39 -6.70
C ILE A 27 -8.19 -0.77 -7.39
N LEU A 28 -7.99 0.05 -8.43
CA LEU A 28 -9.08 0.62 -9.22
C LEU A 28 -9.80 -0.41 -10.11
N GLY A 29 -9.24 -1.61 -10.28
CA GLY A 29 -9.84 -2.75 -11.00
C GLY A 29 -10.02 -2.55 -12.51
N ASN A 30 -9.87 -1.33 -13.01
CA ASN A 30 -10.00 -0.96 -14.42
C ASN A 30 -8.64 -0.77 -15.12
N ILE A 31 -7.54 -0.76 -14.37
CA ILE A 31 -6.18 -0.75 -14.90
C ILE A 31 -5.61 -2.15 -14.71
N LEU A 32 -5.39 -2.86 -15.82
CA LEU A 32 -4.54 -4.03 -15.82
C LEU A 32 -3.11 -3.56 -15.59
N VAL A 33 -2.64 -3.67 -14.35
CA VAL A 33 -1.24 -3.49 -14.02
C VAL A 33 -0.59 -4.86 -14.14
N THR A 34 0.13 -5.07 -15.23
CA THR A 34 0.95 -6.28 -15.43
C THR A 34 1.90 -6.42 -14.24
N ASP A 35 1.99 -7.63 -13.70
CA ASP A 35 2.86 -7.96 -12.56
C ASP A 35 2.55 -7.22 -11.25
N ALA A 36 1.31 -6.71 -11.07
CA ALA A 36 0.90 -6.20 -9.76
C ALA A 36 0.99 -7.30 -8.69
N PRO A 37 1.66 -7.05 -7.55
CA PRO A 37 1.76 -8.05 -6.50
C PRO A 37 0.40 -8.45 -5.95
N GLN A 38 0.31 -9.68 -5.45
CA GLN A 38 -0.92 -10.19 -4.85
C GLN A 38 -1.19 -9.52 -3.50
N GLY A 39 -2.47 -9.34 -3.19
CA GLY A 39 -2.84 -8.60 -1.98
C GLY A 39 -4.33 -8.45 -1.75
N GLN A 40 -4.65 -7.73 -0.69
CA GLN A 40 -6.01 -7.35 -0.31
C GLN A 40 -6.11 -5.84 -0.17
N PHE A 41 -7.28 -5.31 -0.53
CA PHE A 41 -7.63 -3.92 -0.30
C PHE A 41 -8.81 -3.88 0.66
N VAL A 42 -8.62 -3.23 1.81
CA VAL A 42 -9.60 -3.16 2.88
C VAL A 42 -9.80 -1.72 3.35
N MET A 43 -10.98 -1.45 3.92
CA MET A 43 -11.32 -0.18 4.53
C MET A 43 -11.84 -0.43 5.93
N THR A 44 -11.46 0.40 6.89
CA THR A 44 -12.02 0.37 8.23
C THR A 44 -13.49 0.75 8.21
N ARG A 45 -14.17 0.47 9.33
CA ARG A 45 -15.58 0.85 9.51
C ARG A 45 -15.77 2.36 9.44
N GLY A 46 -14.84 3.16 9.96
CA GLY A 46 -14.89 4.62 9.89
C GLY A 46 -14.87 5.12 8.45
N VAL A 47 -13.94 4.62 7.62
CA VAL A 47 -13.87 4.97 6.19
C VAL A 47 -15.09 4.46 5.43
N ALA A 48 -15.54 3.22 5.68
CA ALA A 48 -16.72 2.66 5.04
C ALA A 48 -17.99 3.49 5.33
N ALA A 49 -18.09 4.08 6.52
CA ALA A 49 -19.23 4.91 6.93
C ALA A 49 -19.31 6.27 6.21
N LEU A 50 -18.24 6.73 5.52
CA LEU A 50 -18.26 7.96 4.73
C LEU A 50 -19.13 7.86 3.47
N GLY A 51 -19.55 6.65 3.10
CA GLY A 51 -20.41 6.39 1.95
C GLY A 51 -19.65 6.07 0.65
N PRO A 52 -20.36 5.54 -0.35
CA PRO A 52 -19.74 4.96 -1.55
C PRO A 52 -19.00 5.99 -2.42
N ASP A 53 -19.48 7.22 -2.51
CA ASP A 53 -18.82 8.27 -3.30
C ASP A 53 -17.48 8.66 -2.70
N ALA A 54 -17.42 8.81 -1.37
CA ALA A 54 -16.19 9.06 -0.64
C ALA A 54 -15.22 7.89 -0.76
N GLN A 55 -15.68 6.65 -0.62
CA GLN A 55 -14.85 5.45 -0.81
C GLN A 55 -14.22 5.40 -2.21
N LEU A 56 -15.00 5.71 -3.25
CA LEU A 56 -14.49 5.75 -4.62
C LEU A 56 -13.49 6.88 -4.83
N ALA A 57 -13.77 8.07 -4.27
CA ALA A 57 -12.85 9.21 -4.32
C ALA A 57 -11.52 8.88 -3.62
N LEU A 58 -11.57 8.30 -2.42
CA LEU A 58 -10.39 7.85 -1.68
C LEU A 58 -9.61 6.79 -2.45
N THR A 59 -10.30 5.79 -3.00
CA THR A 59 -9.65 4.73 -3.79
C THR A 59 -8.89 5.31 -4.99
N ARG A 60 -9.48 6.30 -5.69
CA ARG A 60 -8.80 7.02 -6.78
C ARG A 60 -7.61 7.81 -6.29
N SER A 61 -7.77 8.56 -5.21
CA SER A 61 -6.69 9.35 -4.62
C SER A 61 -5.50 8.49 -4.20
N VAL A 62 -5.73 7.32 -3.60
CA VAL A 62 -4.69 6.36 -3.21
C VAL A 62 -3.94 5.82 -4.43
N ALA A 63 -4.68 5.43 -5.47
CA ALA A 63 -4.11 4.88 -6.69
C ALA A 63 -3.24 5.90 -7.46
N SER A 64 -3.56 7.20 -7.36
CA SER A 64 -2.78 8.27 -7.98
C SER A 64 -1.84 9.01 -7.03
N PHE A 65 -1.69 8.58 -5.77
CA PHE A 65 -0.92 9.31 -4.76
C PHE A 65 0.59 9.24 -5.07
N ASP A 66 1.22 10.40 -5.18
CA ASP A 66 2.66 10.57 -5.48
C ASP A 66 3.39 11.50 -4.49
N ALA A 67 2.70 12.03 -3.49
CA ALA A 67 3.22 13.03 -2.55
C ALA A 67 4.07 12.42 -1.40
N PHE A 68 4.87 11.40 -1.70
CA PHE A 68 5.82 10.81 -0.75
C PHE A 68 6.98 11.78 -0.51
N ASN A 69 7.36 11.94 0.75
CA ASN A 69 8.49 12.75 1.17
C ASN A 69 9.18 12.10 2.37
N ALA A 70 10.36 12.61 2.73
CA ALA A 70 11.19 12.03 3.78
C ALA A 70 10.49 11.98 5.17
N ASP A 71 9.50 12.84 5.42
CA ASP A 71 8.77 12.85 6.70
C ASP A 71 7.68 11.78 6.73
N SER A 72 7.00 11.53 5.59
CA SER A 72 5.92 10.54 5.50
C SER A 72 6.40 9.14 5.11
N ASP A 73 7.57 9.03 4.51
CA ASP A 73 8.14 7.79 3.99
C ASP A 73 9.67 7.74 4.20
N PRO A 74 10.12 7.61 5.45
CA PRO A 74 11.55 7.63 5.78
C PRO A 74 12.33 6.45 5.19
N GLN A 75 11.66 5.32 4.96
CA GLN A 75 12.27 4.13 4.33
C GLN A 75 12.24 4.19 2.80
N GLY A 76 11.45 5.10 2.21
CA GLY A 76 11.26 5.18 0.78
C GLY A 76 10.53 3.97 0.20
N TRP A 77 9.65 3.33 0.98
CA TRP A 77 8.92 2.12 0.58
C TRP A 77 7.56 2.42 -0.02
N HIS A 78 7.15 3.69 -0.03
CA HIS A 78 5.85 4.15 -0.51
C HIS A 78 4.68 3.41 0.16
N GLU A 79 4.84 3.07 1.45
CA GLU A 79 3.91 2.22 2.17
C GLU A 79 2.81 3.00 2.88
N MET A 80 3.00 4.29 3.18
CA MET A 80 2.06 5.09 3.95
C MET A 80 1.85 6.49 3.36
N GLY A 81 0.64 7.01 3.50
CA GLY A 81 0.34 8.40 3.15
C GLY A 81 -0.97 8.90 3.73
N VAL A 82 -1.19 10.21 3.57
CA VAL A 82 -2.35 10.93 4.10
C VAL A 82 -3.09 11.60 2.96
N ILE A 83 -4.39 11.35 2.88
CA ILE A 83 -5.30 11.97 1.93
C ILE A 83 -6.26 12.87 2.70
N ASP A 84 -6.50 14.06 2.16
CA ASP A 84 -7.51 14.99 2.66
C ASP A 84 -8.69 14.99 1.69
N LEU A 85 -9.84 14.51 2.13
CA LEU A 85 -11.09 14.51 1.37
C LEU A 85 -12.10 15.40 2.10
N ASP A 86 -12.38 16.57 1.56
CA ASP A 86 -13.34 17.54 2.10
C ASP A 86 -13.09 17.88 3.59
N GLY A 87 -11.82 18.01 3.99
CA GLY A 87 -11.43 18.30 5.38
C GLY A 87 -11.36 17.06 6.29
N THR A 88 -11.71 15.89 5.76
CA THR A 88 -11.53 14.61 6.46
C THR A 88 -10.19 14.01 6.08
N LYS A 89 -9.32 13.86 7.08
CA LYS A 89 -8.05 13.14 6.91
C LYS A 89 -8.29 11.64 6.92
N VAL A 90 -7.75 10.96 5.92
CA VAL A 90 -7.76 9.51 5.80
C VAL A 90 -6.33 9.07 5.57
N TRP A 91 -5.88 8.07 6.30
CA TRP A 91 -4.59 7.44 6.09
C TRP A 91 -4.76 6.24 5.18
N PHE A 92 -3.74 5.97 4.38
CA PHE A 92 -3.55 4.66 3.79
C PHE A 92 -2.24 4.09 4.28
N LYS A 93 -2.21 2.77 4.45
CA LYS A 93 -0.97 2.02 4.68
C LYS A 93 -0.97 0.72 3.88
N ILE A 94 0.22 0.21 3.57
CA ILE A 94 0.44 -1.09 2.94
C ILE A 94 1.28 -1.93 3.88
N ASP A 95 0.65 -2.94 4.47
CA ASP A 95 1.35 -3.91 5.30
C ASP A 95 1.83 -5.09 4.43
N LEU A 96 3.07 -5.55 4.64
CA LEU A 96 3.70 -6.65 3.91
C LEU A 96 3.63 -7.94 4.73
N TYR A 97 2.76 -8.86 4.33
CA TYR A 97 2.53 -10.14 4.99
C TYR A 97 3.16 -11.32 4.25
N ASP A 98 3.30 -12.45 4.95
CA ASP A 98 3.50 -13.77 4.33
C ASP A 98 2.29 -14.19 3.47
N VAL A 99 2.46 -15.29 2.73
CA VAL A 99 1.44 -15.82 1.80
C VAL A 99 0.11 -16.18 2.46
N ASP A 100 0.13 -16.41 3.77
CA ASP A 100 -1.02 -16.80 4.60
C ASP A 100 -1.63 -15.63 5.38
N TYR A 101 -1.15 -14.40 5.21
CA TYR A 101 -1.60 -13.19 5.93
C TYR A 101 -1.51 -13.30 7.47
N THR A 102 -0.56 -14.08 7.98
CA THR A 102 -0.43 -14.35 9.43
C THR A 102 0.67 -13.51 10.07
N TYR A 103 1.82 -13.40 9.40
CA TYR A 103 3.00 -12.67 9.89
C TYR A 103 3.55 -11.71 8.84
N GLY A 104 4.47 -10.84 9.24
CA GLY A 104 5.22 -10.02 8.28
C GLY A 104 6.08 -10.90 7.36
N SER A 105 6.16 -10.54 6.08
CA SER A 105 6.97 -11.29 5.12
C SER A 105 8.46 -11.25 5.50
N PRO A 106 9.17 -12.39 5.49
CA PRO A 106 10.62 -12.38 5.69
C PRO A 106 11.40 -11.83 4.49
N GLU A 107 10.79 -11.78 3.30
CA GLU A 107 11.40 -11.34 2.04
C GLU A 107 10.47 -10.28 1.38
N PRO A 108 10.42 -9.04 1.90
CA PRO A 108 9.44 -8.02 1.50
C PRO A 108 9.55 -7.58 0.03
N SER A 109 10.72 -7.78 -0.57
CA SER A 109 11.02 -7.49 -1.97
C SER A 109 10.65 -8.63 -2.93
N ASP A 110 10.32 -9.84 -2.43
CA ASP A 110 9.86 -10.97 -3.23
C ASP A 110 8.31 -10.98 -3.30
N PRO A 111 7.70 -10.68 -4.46
CA PRO A 111 6.25 -10.65 -4.62
C PRO A 111 5.59 -12.04 -4.59
N ASP A 112 6.33 -13.13 -4.80
CA ASP A 112 5.78 -14.48 -4.71
C ASP A 112 5.59 -14.91 -3.24
N GLN A 113 6.51 -14.48 -2.38
CA GLN A 113 6.49 -14.75 -0.93
C GLN A 113 5.75 -13.69 -0.10
N THR A 114 5.51 -12.50 -0.68
CA THR A 114 4.87 -11.38 0.01
C THR A 114 3.44 -11.14 -0.48
N ARG A 115 2.53 -10.89 0.46
CA ARG A 115 1.18 -10.39 0.20
C ARG A 115 1.04 -8.98 0.74
N ARG A 116 0.45 -8.10 -0.05
CA ARG A 116 0.25 -6.69 0.32
C ARG A 116 -1.16 -6.47 0.84
N VAL A 117 -1.31 -5.81 1.97
CA VAL A 117 -2.62 -5.40 2.49
C VAL A 117 -2.67 -3.89 2.51
N LEU A 118 -3.45 -3.31 1.60
CA LEU A 118 -3.72 -1.88 1.60
C LEU A 118 -4.92 -1.61 2.49
N THR A 119 -4.74 -0.79 3.52
CA THR A 119 -5.81 -0.39 4.44
C THR A 119 -6.07 1.10 4.34
N LEU A 120 -7.34 1.49 4.14
CA LEU A 120 -7.80 2.85 4.41
C LEU A 120 -8.40 2.94 5.80
N LEU A 121 -7.96 3.95 6.55
CA LEU A 121 -8.36 4.16 7.93
C LEU A 121 -8.41 5.64 8.28
N LEU A 122 -9.23 6.01 9.26
CA LEU A 122 -9.20 7.33 9.86
C LEU A 122 -8.01 7.43 10.85
N PRO A 123 -7.41 8.62 11.05
CA PRO A 123 -6.35 8.82 12.05
C PRO A 123 -6.76 8.41 13.47
N SER A 124 -8.05 8.47 13.80
CA SER A 124 -8.58 8.05 15.10
C SER A 124 -8.70 6.53 15.26
N GLU A 125 -8.48 5.76 14.18
CA GLU A 125 -8.53 4.30 14.17
C GLU A 125 -7.13 3.65 14.14
N TYR A 126 -6.07 4.47 14.14
CA TYR A 126 -4.67 4.06 14.26
C TYR A 126 -4.19 4.22 15.69
#